data_AF-A0A562P5T0-F1
#
_entry.id   AF-A0A562P5T0-F1
#
_cell.length_a   1.000
_cell.length_b   1.000
_cell.length_c   1.000
_cell.angle_alpha   90.00
_cell.angle_beta   90.00
_cell.angle_gamma   90.00
#
_symmetry.space_group_name_H-M   'P 1'
#
loop_
_entity.id
_entity.type
_entity.pdbx_description
1 polymer ?
#
loop_
_entity_poly.entity_id
_entity_poly.type
_entity_poly.pdbx_seq_one_letter_code
_entity_poly.pdbx_strand_id
1 'polypeptide(L)'
;MLVEKIKDTIEVIFDNEIVGLQEQSAGVRVQFKCGGEREFDLVIGADGLHSGVRRLAFGPQHRFEKKLGYAVAAFEVGGYRPRDEDVYLMYGRPGRMVGRFTLHHNRTLFLFVFAVDSDPLPTALDMQK
;
A
#
# COMPACT_ATOMS: atom_id res chain seq x y z
N MET A 1 5.14 14.73 -11.76
CA MET A 1 4.76 13.37 -11.34
C MET A 1 5.84 12.40 -11.81
N LEU A 2 6.15 11.33 -11.06
CA LEU A 2 7.24 10.41 -11.42
C LEU A 2 7.06 9.79 -12.81
N VAL A 3 5.83 9.45 -13.20
CA VAL A 3 5.54 8.85 -14.51
C VAL A 3 5.96 9.74 -15.70
N GLU A 4 5.79 11.07 -15.59
CA GLU A 4 6.19 12.01 -16.64
C GLU A 4 7.69 12.02 -16.91
N LYS A 5 8.50 11.59 -15.92
CA LYS A 5 9.96 11.53 -16.05
C LYS A 5 10.44 10.28 -16.80
N ILE A 6 9.58 9.29 -16.99
CA ILE A 6 9.95 7.98 -17.55
C ILE A 6 9.09 7.55 -18.75
N LYS A 7 8.00 8.25 -19.04
CA LYS A 7 7.03 7.87 -20.09
C LYS A 7 7.63 7.71 -21.49
N ASP A 8 8.73 8.42 -21.78
CA ASP A 8 9.40 8.37 -23.09
C ASP A 8 10.52 7.31 -23.12
N THR A 9 10.80 6.66 -21.98
CA THR A 9 11.87 5.65 -21.83
C THR A 9 11.34 4.24 -21.60
N ILE A 10 10.07 4.09 -21.21
CA ILE A 10 9.43 2.80 -20.95
C ILE A 10 7.98 2.81 -21.47
N GLU A 11 7.46 1.63 -21.81
CA GLU A 11 6.02 1.46 -22.05
C GLU A 11 5.27 1.56 -20.71
N VAL A 12 4.24 2.40 -20.66
CA VAL A 12 3.33 2.52 -19.51
C VAL A 12 1.90 2.26 -20.01
N ILE A 13 1.30 1.18 -19.53
CA ILE A 13 -0.06 0.77 -19.91
C ILE A 13 -0.99 1.06 -18.74
N PHE A 14 -1.91 2.00 -18.92
CA PHE A 14 -2.96 2.31 -17.94
C PHE A 14 -4.20 1.43 -18.16
N ASP A 15 -5.09 1.42 -17.17
CA ASP A 15 -6.39 0.71 -17.21
C ASP A 15 -6.28 -0.79 -17.54
N ASN A 16 -5.20 -1.42 -17.08
CA ASN A 16 -4.92 -2.82 -17.33
C ASN A 16 -4.44 -3.53 -16.07
N GLU A 17 -4.57 -4.85 -16.04
CA GLU A 17 -4.22 -5.71 -14.91
C GLU A 17 -3.63 -7.02 -15.43
N ILE A 18 -2.66 -7.59 -14.70
CA ILE A 18 -2.19 -8.95 -14.94
C ILE A 18 -3.21 -9.92 -14.34
N VAL A 19 -3.81 -10.76 -15.19
CA VAL A 19 -4.83 -11.74 -14.81
C VAL A 19 -4.36 -13.19 -14.89
N GLY A 20 -3.21 -13.43 -15.53
CA GLY A 20 -2.61 -14.76 -15.63
C GLY A 20 -1.08 -14.67 -15.66
N LEU A 21 -0.43 -15.64 -15.01
CA LEU A 21 1.02 -15.82 -15.01
C LEU A 21 1.33 -17.30 -15.19
N GLN A 22 2.17 -17.61 -16.17
CA GLN A 22 2.69 -18.95 -16.39
C GLN A 22 4.20 -18.90 -16.57
N GLU A 23 4.92 -19.46 -15.61
CA GLU A 23 6.37 -19.64 -15.70
C GLU A 23 6.69 -20.74 -16.73
N GLN A 24 7.72 -20.50 -17.53
CA GLN A 24 8.23 -21.38 -18.57
C GLN A 24 9.75 -21.45 -18.47
N SER A 25 10.37 -22.39 -19.19
CA SER A 25 11.84 -22.55 -19.16
C SER A 25 12.62 -21.33 -19.65
N ALA A 26 12.00 -20.46 -20.46
CA ALA A 26 12.64 -19.29 -21.08
C ALA A 26 12.16 -17.94 -20.51
N GLY A 27 11.23 -17.94 -19.54
CA GLY A 27 10.65 -16.70 -19.01
C GLY A 27 9.24 -16.90 -18.45
N VAL A 28 8.44 -15.84 -18.48
CA VAL A 28 7.08 -15.82 -17.93
C VAL A 28 6.12 -15.31 -19.00
N ARG A 29 5.09 -16.11 -19.27
CA ARG A 29 3.94 -15.69 -20.07
C ARG A 29 2.94 -14.97 -19.16
N VAL A 30 2.64 -13.73 -19.51
CA VAL A 30 1.75 -12.82 -18.77
C VAL A 30 0.49 -12.61 -19.59
N GLN A 31 -0.68 -12.87 -18.99
CA GLN A 31 -1.97 -12.53 -19.57
C GLN A 31 -2.46 -11.22 -18.96
N PHE A 32 -2.73 -10.23 -19.80
CA PHE A 32 -3.35 -8.98 -19.41
C PHE A 32 -4.86 -9.04 -19.56
N LYS A 33 -5.59 -8.35 -18.67
CA LYS A 33 -7.05 -8.20 -18.73
C LYS A 33 -7.48 -7.63 -20.09
N CYS A 34 -6.73 -6.64 -20.57
CA CYS A 34 -6.89 -6.01 -21.86
C CYS A 34 -5.60 -6.19 -22.67
N GLY A 35 -5.67 -6.64 -23.92
CA GLY A 35 -4.50 -6.71 -24.80
C GLY A 35 -3.77 -8.06 -24.87
N GLY A 36 -4.34 -9.13 -24.31
CA GLY A 36 -3.90 -10.51 -24.56
C GLY A 36 -2.67 -10.96 -23.78
N GLU A 37 -1.91 -11.90 -24.36
CA GLU A 37 -0.72 -12.49 -23.75
C GLU A 37 0.57 -11.84 -24.27
N ARG A 38 1.55 -11.67 -23.38
CA ARG A 38 2.92 -11.24 -23.71
C ARG A 38 3.93 -12.08 -22.93
N GLU A 39 5.15 -12.17 -23.44
CA GLU A 39 6.24 -12.92 -22.82
C GLU A 39 7.30 -11.94 -22.28
N PHE A 40 7.79 -12.22 -21.06
CA PHE A 40 8.80 -11.41 -20.38
C PHE A 40 9.82 -12.33 -19.71
N ASP A 41 11.07 -11.89 -19.59
CA ASP A 41 12.10 -12.65 -18.87
C ASP A 41 11.84 -12.68 -17.35
N LEU A 42 11.28 -11.59 -16.80
CA LEU A 42 10.97 -11.44 -15.39
C LEU A 42 9.69 -10.62 -15.19
N VAL A 43 8.93 -10.96 -14.14
CA VAL A 43 7.79 -10.18 -13.66
C VAL A 43 8.07 -9.69 -12.24
N ILE A 44 7.94 -8.38 -12.02
CA ILE A 44 8.12 -7.75 -10.71
C ILE A 44 6.75 -7.30 -10.20
N GLY A 45 6.30 -7.89 -9.09
CA GLY A 45 5.06 -7.49 -8.41
C GLY A 45 5.25 -6.20 -7.60
N ALA A 46 4.82 -5.07 -8.18
CA ALA A 46 4.80 -3.76 -7.53
C ALA A 46 3.37 -3.21 -7.35
N ASP A 47 2.40 -4.12 -7.27
CA ASP A 47 0.94 -3.89 -7.28
C ASP A 47 0.30 -3.84 -5.87
N GLY A 48 1.11 -3.55 -4.85
CA GLY A 48 0.64 -3.15 -3.52
C GLY A 48 0.11 -4.27 -2.61
N LEU A 49 -0.61 -3.86 -1.56
CA LEU A 49 -1.08 -4.78 -0.50
C LEU A 49 -1.97 -5.90 -1.04
N HIS A 50 -2.81 -5.63 -2.04
CA HIS A 50 -3.76 -6.59 -2.63
C HIS A 50 -3.24 -7.22 -3.93
N SER A 51 -1.91 -7.31 -4.07
CA SER A 51 -1.19 -7.80 -5.25
C SER A 51 -1.84 -9.01 -5.94
N GLY A 52 -2.19 -8.81 -7.22
CA GLY A 52 -2.60 -9.85 -8.14
C GLY A 52 -1.43 -10.73 -8.56
N VAL A 53 -0.22 -10.16 -8.74
CA VAL A 53 0.99 -10.92 -9.07
C VAL A 53 1.31 -11.93 -7.95
N ARG A 54 1.30 -11.49 -6.69
CA ARG A 54 1.51 -12.38 -5.53
C ARG A 54 0.44 -13.46 -5.46
N ARG A 55 -0.81 -13.11 -5.75
CA ARG A 55 -1.94 -14.05 -5.76
C ARG A 55 -1.75 -15.15 -6.81
N LEU A 56 -1.35 -14.78 -8.02
CA LEU A 56 -1.14 -15.69 -9.15
C LEU A 56 0.08 -16.59 -8.94
N ALA A 57 1.18 -16.04 -8.42
CA ALA A 57 2.43 -16.78 -8.23
C ALA A 57 2.42 -17.71 -7.00
N PHE A 58 1.82 -17.28 -5.89
CA PHE A 58 1.99 -17.96 -4.60
C PHE A 58 0.67 -18.43 -3.95
N GLY A 59 -0.47 -18.11 -4.55
CA GLY A 59 -1.78 -18.53 -4.10
C GLY A 59 -2.57 -17.44 -3.34
N PRO A 60 -3.66 -17.80 -2.66
CA PRO A 60 -4.68 -16.84 -2.26
C PRO A 60 -4.22 -15.83 -1.20
N GLN A 61 -4.79 -14.62 -1.26
CA GLN A 61 -4.42 -13.46 -0.46
C GLN A 61 -4.42 -13.70 1.06
N HIS A 62 -5.37 -14.49 1.58
CA HIS A 62 -5.50 -14.77 3.02
C HIS A 62 -4.29 -15.52 3.62
N ARG A 63 -3.40 -16.08 2.79
CA ARG A 63 -2.14 -16.67 3.24
C ARG A 63 -1.08 -15.63 3.60
N PHE A 64 -1.21 -14.42 3.07
CA PHE A 64 -0.17 -13.37 3.13
C PHE A 64 -0.66 -12.10 3.82
N GLU A 65 -1.94 -11.78 3.72
CA GLU A 65 -2.53 -10.62 4.39
C GLU A 65 -2.93 -10.98 5.83
N LYS A 66 -2.54 -10.11 6.76
CA LYS A 66 -2.87 -10.23 8.18
C LYS A 66 -3.55 -8.95 8.65
N LYS A 67 -4.65 -9.11 9.38
CA LYS A 67 -5.27 -7.99 10.10
C LYS A 67 -4.43 -7.71 11.35
N LEU A 68 -4.03 -6.45 11.52
CA LEU A 68 -3.24 -6.03 12.69
C LEU A 68 -4.11 -5.54 13.86
N GLY A 69 -5.44 -5.58 13.72
CA GLY A 69 -6.38 -5.16 14.77
C GLY A 69 -6.53 -3.66 14.94
N TYR A 70 -6.00 -2.84 14.01
CA TYR A 70 -6.14 -1.38 14.01
C TYR A 70 -6.82 -0.87 12.75
N ALA A 71 -7.61 0.19 12.91
CA ALA A 71 -8.09 1.02 11.82
C ALA A 71 -7.45 2.41 11.88
N VAL A 72 -7.54 3.08 10.74
CA VAL A 72 -7.01 4.41 10.52
C VAL A 72 -8.12 5.31 10.00
N ALA A 73 -8.19 6.53 10.53
CA ALA A 73 -9.00 7.61 9.96
C ALA A 73 -8.14 8.86 9.84
N ALA A 74 -8.30 9.62 8.76
CA ALA A 74 -7.55 10.85 8.58
C ALA A 74 -8.43 11.95 7.98
N PHE A 75 -8.19 13.19 8.39
CA PHE A 75 -8.83 14.36 7.79
C PHE A 75 -7.92 15.57 7.80
N GLU A 76 -8.08 16.43 6.79
CA GLU A 76 -7.32 17.65 6.63
C GLU A 76 -8.08 18.86 7.15
N VAL A 77 -7.35 19.80 7.75
CA VAL A 77 -7.87 21.10 8.20
C VAL A 77 -6.97 22.21 7.68
N GLY A 78 -7.57 23.24 7.10
CA GLY A 78 -6.88 24.46 6.71
C GLY A 78 -6.70 25.41 7.89
N GLY A 79 -5.53 26.04 8.01
CA GLY A 79 -5.29 27.12 8.98
C GLY A 79 -5.23 26.70 10.45
N TYR A 80 -5.18 25.40 10.75
CA TYR A 80 -5.11 24.91 12.13
C TYR A 80 -3.90 25.48 12.90
N ARG A 81 -4.10 25.78 14.19
CA ARG A 81 -3.06 26.25 15.13
C ARG A 81 -3.19 25.50 16.47
N PRO A 82 -2.09 25.32 17.23
CA PRO A 82 -0.72 25.73 16.92
C PRO A 82 -0.13 24.95 15.73
N ARG A 83 0.82 25.56 15.02
CA ARG A 83 1.47 25.00 13.84
C ARG A 83 2.97 25.23 13.94
N ASP A 84 3.69 24.14 13.98
CA ASP A 84 5.15 24.10 13.95
C ASP A 84 5.52 23.45 12.61
N GLU A 85 6.19 24.20 11.73
CA GLU A 85 6.60 23.67 10.43
C GLU A 85 7.56 22.49 10.61
N ASP A 86 7.44 21.48 9.74
CA ASP A 86 8.24 20.26 9.74
C ASP A 86 8.16 19.41 11.02
N VAL A 87 7.13 19.62 11.85
CA VAL A 87 6.88 18.81 13.04
C VAL A 87 5.79 17.78 12.81
N TYR A 88 6.13 16.52 13.13
CA TYR A 88 5.16 15.45 13.36
C TYR A 88 4.97 15.30 14.87
N LEU A 89 3.79 15.67 15.38
CA LEU A 89 3.41 15.41 16.77
C LEU A 89 2.58 14.12 16.85
N MET A 90 2.94 13.24 17.79
CA MET A 90 2.16 12.03 18.09
C MET A 90 1.75 12.04 19.56
N TYR A 91 0.47 11.83 19.82
CA TYR A 91 -0.04 11.56 21.15
C TYR A 91 -0.65 10.17 21.18
N GLY A 92 0.01 9.25 21.87
CA GLY A 92 -0.39 7.84 21.99
C GLY A 92 -0.89 7.48 23.39
N ARG A 93 -1.87 6.59 23.44
CA ARG A 93 -2.24 5.77 24.60
C ARG A 93 -2.37 4.30 24.13
N PRO A 94 -2.35 3.31 25.02
CA PRO A 94 -2.61 1.92 24.60
C PRO A 94 -3.88 1.81 23.76
N GLY A 95 -3.77 1.19 22.58
CA GLY A 95 -4.87 0.98 21.64
C GLY A 95 -5.34 2.20 20.84
N ARG A 96 -4.77 3.40 21.02
CA ARG A 96 -5.15 4.59 20.24
C ARG A 96 -4.09 5.66 20.16
N MET A 97 -4.01 6.34 19.03
CA MET A 97 -3.05 7.41 18.80
C MET A 97 -3.67 8.47 17.89
N VAL A 98 -3.31 9.73 18.14
CA VAL A 98 -3.51 10.82 17.18
C VAL A 98 -2.15 11.37 16.76
N GLY A 99 -1.95 11.46 15.45
CA GLY A 99 -0.86 12.18 14.81
C GLY A 99 -1.35 13.51 14.26
N ARG A 100 -0.53 14.54 14.37
CA ARG A 100 -0.72 15.86 13.74
C ARG A 100 0.55 16.20 12.95
N PHE A 101 0.40 16.43 11.66
CA PHE A 101 1.51 16.80 10.79
C PHE A 101 1.13 17.92 9.83
N THR A 102 2.10 18.79 9.58
CA THR A 102 1.95 19.93 8.68
C THR A 102 2.10 19.50 7.22
N LEU A 103 1.12 19.87 6.41
CA LEU A 103 1.18 19.76 4.95
C LEU A 103 1.47 21.12 4.33
N HIS A 104 1.85 21.13 3.05
CA HIS A 104 1.95 22.35 2.26
C HIS A 104 0.62 23.14 2.22
N HIS A 105 0.71 24.42 1.88
CA HIS A 105 -0.43 25.34 1.75
C HIS A 105 -1.24 25.51 3.04
N ASN A 106 -0.55 25.61 4.20
CA ASN A 106 -1.16 25.86 5.52
C ASN A 106 -2.26 24.84 5.88
N ARG A 107 -2.14 23.60 5.38
CA ARG A 107 -2.99 22.47 5.76
C ARG A 107 -2.33 21.64 6.85
N THR A 108 -3.14 21.01 7.67
CA THR A 108 -2.71 20.07 8.71
C THR A 108 -3.53 18.80 8.56
N LEU A 109 -2.87 17.64 8.54
CA LEU A 109 -3.56 16.34 8.55
C LEU A 109 -3.57 15.82 10.00
N PHE A 110 -4.75 15.39 10.43
CA PHE A 110 -4.91 14.60 11.63
C PHE A 110 -5.05 13.14 11.23
N LEU A 111 -4.26 12.28 11.86
CA LEU A 111 -4.27 10.84 11.66
C LEU A 111 -4.68 10.18 12.97
N PHE A 112 -5.77 9.43 12.97
CA PHE A 112 -6.22 8.62 14.07
C PHE A 112 -5.87 7.17 13.77
N VAL A 113 -5.22 6.51 14.71
CA VAL A 113 -4.99 5.07 14.69
C VAL A 113 -5.66 4.50 15.94
N PHE A 114 -6.54 3.53 15.79
CA PHE A 114 -7.29 2.98 16.92
C PHE A 114 -7.54 1.49 16.73
N ALA A 115 -7.46 0.73 17.83
CA ALA A 115 -7.76 -0.69 17.83
C ALA A 115 -9.25 -0.89 17.49
N VAL A 116 -9.54 -1.86 16.63
CA VAL A 116 -10.90 -2.19 16.17
C VAL A 116 -11.35 -3.59 16.55
N ASP A 117 -10.41 -4.48 16.86
CA ASP A 117 -10.72 -5.80 17.39
C ASP A 117 -10.53 -5.82 18.91
N SER A 118 -11.43 -6.53 19.60
CA SER A 118 -11.27 -6.90 21.01
C SER A 118 -10.33 -8.09 21.21
N ASP A 119 -9.81 -8.67 20.11
CA ASP A 119 -8.80 -9.70 20.17
C ASP A 119 -7.50 -9.16 20.78
N PRO A 120 -6.79 -9.96 21.58
CA PRO A 120 -5.54 -9.53 22.18
C PRO A 120 -4.55 -9.10 21.10
N LEU A 121 -3.97 -7.91 21.28
CA LEU A 121 -2.89 -7.46 20.43
C LEU A 121 -1.74 -8.49 20.45
N PRO A 122 -1.08 -8.74 19.31
CA PRO A 122 0.03 -9.68 19.27
C PRO A 122 1.11 -9.24 20.27
N THR A 123 1.45 -10.11 21.22
CA THR A 123 2.42 -9.82 22.29
C THR A 123 3.86 -10.12 21.88
N ALA A 124 4.07 -10.71 20.71
CA ALA A 124 5.38 -11.09 20.20
C ALA A 124 5.52 -10.76 18.70
N LEU A 125 6.76 -10.57 18.25
CA LEU A 125 7.12 -10.13 16.89
C LEU A 125 6.80 -11.17 15.81
N ASP A 126 6.87 -12.45 16.15
CA ASP A 126 6.52 -13.57 15.27
C ASP A 126 5.00 -13.64 15.01
N MET A 127 4.20 -13.16 15.94
CA MET A 127 2.74 -13.02 15.76
C MET A 127 2.36 -11.83 14.87
N GLN A 128 3.30 -10.93 14.57
CA GLN A 128 3.11 -9.76 13.70
C GLN A 128 3.57 -10.01 12.25
N LYS A 129 4.23 -11.15 11.99
CA LYS A 129 4.75 -11.55 10.67
C LYS A 129 3.96 -12.72 10.08
#